data_AF-A0A529Q6X0-F1
#
_entry.id   AF-A0A529Q6X0-F1
#
_cell.length_a   1.000
_cell.length_b   1.000
_cell.length_c   1.000
_cell.angle_alpha   90.00
_cell.angle_beta   90.00
_cell.angle_gamma   90.00
#
_symmetry.space_group_name_H-M   'P 1'
#
loop_
_entity.id
_entity.type
_entity.pdbx_description
1 polymer ?
#
loop_
_entity_poly.entity_id
_entity_poly.type
_entity_poly.pdbx_seq_one_letter_code
_entity_poly.pdbx_strand_id
1 'polypeptide(L)'
;MTSKTEKLLSLLNGQPVIPVLKIANVADAVPLARALSRGGLRAIEITLRTAEALEAIRRVAAEVEDAIVGAGTILDARQFDEAARAGSTFIVSPGITSQLLEAAKDSPVPLLP
;
A
#
# COMPACT_ATOMS: atom_id res chain seq x y z
N MET A 1 -23.42 1.43 0.31
CA MET A 1 -21.94 1.41 0.30
C MET A 1 -21.51 0.06 0.82
N THR A 2 -21.20 -0.89 -0.06
CA THR A 2 -20.33 -2.01 0.31
C THR A 2 -19.04 -1.33 0.81
N SER A 3 -18.81 -1.44 2.12
CA SER A 3 -17.93 -0.57 2.90
C SER A 3 -16.50 -0.68 2.39
N LYS A 4 -15.73 0.41 2.35
CA LYS A 4 -14.27 0.35 2.05
C LYS A 4 -13.56 -0.70 2.92
N THR A 5 -14.09 -0.99 4.10
CA THR A 5 -13.68 -2.10 4.96
C THR A 5 -13.83 -3.47 4.29
N GLU A 6 -14.95 -3.76 3.62
CA GLU A 6 -15.14 -5.04 2.91
C GLU A 6 -14.16 -5.19 1.75
N LYS A 7 -13.91 -4.10 1.01
CA LYS A 7 -12.87 -4.05 -0.03
C LYS A 7 -11.50 -4.36 0.57
N LEU A 8 -11.13 -3.71 1.68
CA LEU A 8 -9.87 -3.95 2.38
C LEU A 8 -9.74 -5.41 2.83
N LEU A 9 -10.76 -5.94 3.50
CA LEU A 9 -10.76 -7.32 3.97
C LEU A 9 -10.61 -8.31 2.81
N SER A 10 -11.28 -8.05 1.68
CA SER A 10 -11.14 -8.88 0.48
C SER A 10 -9.72 -8.85 -0.10
N LEU A 11 -9.02 -7.71 -0.04
CA LEU A 11 -7.63 -7.60 -0.51
C LEU A 11 -6.64 -8.37 0.36
N LEU A 12 -6.90 -8.40 1.67
CA LEU A 12 -6.02 -9.02 2.67
C LEU A 12 -6.37 -10.49 2.96
N ASN A 13 -7.52 -10.97 2.47
CA ASN A 13 -8.00 -12.31 2.74
C ASN A 13 -7.05 -13.39 2.19
N GLY A 14 -6.92 -14.49 2.93
CA GLY A 14 -6.08 -15.62 2.53
C GLY A 14 -4.59 -15.46 2.86
N GLN A 15 -4.17 -14.34 3.45
CA GLN A 15 -2.79 -14.10 3.88
C GLN A 15 -2.72 -13.68 5.36
N PRO A 16 -2.06 -14.45 6.25
CA PRO A 16 -2.04 -14.17 7.69
C PRO A 16 -1.03 -13.08 8.11
N VAL A 17 -0.15 -12.65 7.20
CA VAL A 17 0.98 -11.75 7.50
C VAL A 17 1.07 -10.69 6.40
N ILE A 18 1.22 -9.41 6.73
CA ILE A 18 1.54 -8.34 5.75
C ILE A 18 3.01 -7.95 5.91
N PRO A 19 3.87 -8.13 4.90
CA PRO A 19 5.23 -7.63 4.92
C PRO A 19 5.27 -6.10 4.90
N VAL A 20 5.91 -5.52 5.91
CA VAL A 20 6.15 -4.07 6.01
C VAL A 20 7.54 -3.77 5.46
N LEU A 21 7.59 -3.14 4.28
CA LEU A 21 8.80 -2.99 3.49
C LEU A 21 9.37 -1.58 3.60
N LYS A 22 10.69 -1.49 3.79
CA LYS A 22 11.47 -0.27 3.63
C LYS A 22 12.39 -0.46 2.42
N ILE A 23 12.09 0.23 1.32
CA ILE A 23 12.84 0.11 0.05
C ILE A 23 13.82 1.27 -0.08
N ALA A 24 15.12 0.98 0.05
CA ALA A 24 16.17 2.00 -0.08
C ALA A 24 16.68 2.19 -1.53
N ASN A 25 16.45 1.19 -2.40
CA ASN A 25 16.79 1.25 -3.81
C ASN A 25 15.59 0.78 -4.63
N VAL A 26 15.11 1.62 -5.55
CA VAL A 26 13.97 1.32 -6.43
C VAL A 26 14.17 0.02 -7.20
N ALA A 27 15.41 -0.30 -7.60
CA ALA A 27 15.72 -1.51 -8.36
C ALA A 27 15.34 -2.81 -7.63
N ASP A 28 15.28 -2.78 -6.29
CA ASP A 28 14.95 -3.95 -5.48
C ASP A 28 13.44 -4.19 -5.37
N ALA A 29 12.61 -3.18 -5.65
CA ALA A 29 11.17 -3.22 -5.40
C ALA A 29 10.46 -4.35 -6.16
N VAL A 30 10.66 -4.41 -7.48
CA VAL A 30 9.99 -5.39 -8.36
C VAL A 30 10.50 -6.81 -8.10
N PRO A 31 11.82 -7.10 -8.05
CA PRO A 31 12.33 -8.43 -7.70
C PRO A 31 11.82 -8.93 -6.35
N LEU A 32 11.79 -8.05 -5.34
CA LEU A 32 11.31 -8.38 -4.00
C LEU A 32 9.81 -8.69 -4.00
N ALA A 33 8.98 -7.84 -4.62
CA ALA A 33 7.54 -8.07 -4.71
C ALA A 33 7.20 -9.38 -5.44
N ARG A 34 7.93 -9.71 -6.53
CA ARG A 34 7.79 -11.01 -7.22
C ARG A 34 8.18 -12.18 -6.31
N ALA A 35 9.27 -12.05 -5.54
CA ALA A 35 9.71 -13.09 -4.63
C ALA A 35 8.69 -13.36 -3.52
N LEU A 36 8.16 -12.29 -2.90
CA LEU A 36 7.10 -12.37 -1.89
C LEU A 36 5.83 -13.01 -2.46
N SER A 37 5.39 -12.58 -3.65
CA SER A 37 4.21 -13.14 -4.31
C SER A 37 4.37 -14.64 -4.61
N ARG A 38 5.53 -15.09 -5.10
CA ARG A 38 5.84 -16.52 -5.28
C ARG A 38 5.85 -17.30 -3.96
N GLY A 39 6.20 -16.64 -2.86
CA GLY A 39 6.14 -17.20 -1.51
C GLY A 39 4.73 -17.22 -0.90
N GLY A 40 3.69 -16.79 -1.63
CA GLY A 40 2.31 -16.70 -1.14
C GLY A 40 1.99 -15.40 -0.39
N LEU A 41 2.90 -14.43 -0.40
CA LEU A 41 2.73 -13.11 0.23
C LEU A 41 2.44 -12.05 -0.85
N ARG A 42 1.21 -12.03 -1.34
CA ARG A 42 0.74 -11.13 -2.40
C ARG A 42 0.46 -9.72 -1.89
N ALA A 43 -0.13 -9.57 -0.70
CA ALA A 43 -0.40 -8.27 -0.10
C ALA A 43 0.84 -7.75 0.62
N ILE A 44 1.39 -6.60 0.17
CA ILE A 44 2.61 -6.01 0.73
C ILE A 44 2.41 -4.53 1.01
N GLU A 45 3.07 -4.02 2.04
CA GLU A 45 3.04 -2.60 2.42
C GLU A 45 4.42 -1.98 2.17
N ILE A 46 4.52 -1.01 1.26
CA ILE A 46 5.74 -0.21 1.09
C ILE A 46 5.61 1.06 1.92
N THR A 47 6.46 1.20 2.94
CA THR A 47 6.42 2.36 3.84
C THR A 47 7.03 3.60 3.20
N LEU A 48 6.40 4.77 3.39
CA LEU A 48 6.93 6.08 3.01
C LEU A 48 8.02 6.56 4.00
N ARG A 49 9.00 5.69 4.26
CA ARG A 49 10.16 5.95 5.13
C ARG A 49 11.46 6.12 4.34
N THR A 50 11.36 6.19 3.02
CA THR A 50 12.46 6.40 2.07
C THR A 50 11.97 7.30 0.93
N ALA A 51 12.89 7.99 0.25
CA ALA A 51 12.53 8.87 -0.87
C ALA A 51 12.03 8.08 -2.09
N GLU A 52 12.43 6.81 -2.18
CA GLU A 52 12.18 5.88 -3.26
C GLU A 52 10.80 5.22 -3.18
N ALA A 53 10.10 5.34 -2.05
CA ALA A 53 8.89 4.56 -1.76
C ALA A 53 7.77 4.71 -2.80
N LEU A 54 7.48 5.95 -3.25
CA LEU A 54 6.44 6.20 -4.24
C LEU A 54 6.80 5.64 -5.62
N GLU A 55 8.07 5.71 -6.01
CA GLU A 55 8.55 5.08 -7.24
C GLU A 55 8.48 3.56 -7.13
N ALA A 56 8.90 2.99 -5.99
CA ALA A 56 8.80 1.56 -5.74
C ALA A 56 7.36 1.05 -5.83
N ILE A 57 6.39 1.78 -5.26
CA ILE A 57 4.96 1.47 -5.39
C ILE A 57 4.54 1.48 -6.86
N ARG A 58 4.90 2.54 -7.62
CA ARG A 58 4.54 2.66 -9.04
C ARG A 58 5.08 1.50 -9.87
N ARG A 59 6.34 1.17 -9.68
CA ARG A 59 7.02 0.06 -10.38
C ARG A 59 6.38 -1.28 -10.05
N VAL A 60 6.12 -1.54 -8.77
CA VAL A 60 5.46 -2.80 -8.34
C VAL A 60 4.05 -2.90 -8.89
N ALA A 61 3.25 -1.83 -8.77
CA ALA A 61 1.87 -1.80 -9.28
C ALA A 61 1.81 -2.02 -10.80
N ALA A 62 2.80 -1.50 -11.55
CA ALA A 62 2.84 -1.64 -13.00
C ALA A 62 3.40 -2.99 -13.49
N GLU A 63 4.36 -3.57 -12.77
CA GLU A 63 5.13 -4.72 -13.28
C GLU A 63 4.79 -6.06 -12.61
N VAL A 64 4.15 -6.06 -11.45
CA VAL A 64 3.88 -7.26 -10.65
C VAL A 64 2.38 -7.44 -10.46
N GLU A 65 1.71 -7.95 -11.50
CA GLU A 65 0.25 -8.16 -11.54
C GLU A 65 -0.28 -8.96 -10.34
N ASP A 66 0.49 -9.93 -9.86
CA ASP A 66 0.10 -10.76 -8.72
C ASP A 66 0.17 -10.03 -7.37
N ALA A 67 0.90 -8.92 -7.28
CA ALA A 67 1.12 -8.19 -6.03
C ALA A 67 -0.02 -7.21 -5.75
N ILE A 68 -0.54 -7.26 -4.54
CA ILE A 68 -1.47 -6.28 -3.99
C ILE A 68 -0.62 -5.29 -3.18
N VAL A 69 -0.14 -4.24 -3.83
CA VAL A 69 0.71 -3.25 -3.20
C VAL A 69 -0.12 -2.19 -2.47
N GLY A 70 0.18 -1.97 -1.19
CA GLY A 70 -0.31 -0.87 -0.38
C GLY A 70 0.82 0.06 0.06
N ALA A 71 0.43 1.22 0.57
CA ALA A 71 1.37 2.22 1.09
C ALA A 71 1.27 2.31 2.61
N GLY A 72 2.42 2.38 3.27
CA GLY A 72 2.52 2.42 4.73
C GLY A 72 3.14 3.69 5.26
N THR A 73 2.97 3.95 6.56
CA THR A 73 3.50 5.17 7.21
C THR A 73 2.97 6.45 6.54
N ILE A 74 1.69 6.45 6.13
CA ILE A 74 1.04 7.67 5.66
C ILE A 74 0.67 8.54 6.86
N LEU A 75 1.14 9.79 6.85
CA LEU A 75 1.00 10.73 7.95
C LEU A 75 0.01 11.86 7.66
N ASP A 76 -0.25 12.14 6.37
CA ASP A 76 -1.08 13.26 5.94
C ASP A 76 -1.85 12.95 4.63
N ALA A 77 -2.78 13.85 4.29
CA ALA A 77 -3.64 13.74 3.10
C ALA A 77 -2.86 13.79 1.78
N ARG A 78 -1.75 14.53 1.72
CA ARG A 78 -0.93 14.66 0.51
C ARG A 78 -0.21 13.33 0.23
N GLN A 79 0.38 12.73 1.25
CA GLN A 79 1.02 11.41 1.15
C GLN A 79 0.00 10.33 0.77
N PHE A 80 -1.21 10.38 1.32
CA PHE A 80 -2.30 9.47 0.96
C PHE A 80 -2.58 9.54 -0.55
N ASP A 81 -2.78 10.75 -1.06
CA ASP A 81 -3.13 11.03 -2.45
C ASP A 81 -1.99 10.68 -3.42
N GLU A 82 -0.74 11.00 -3.05
CA GLU A 82 0.45 10.57 -3.79
C GLU A 82 0.57 9.05 -3.89
N ALA A 83 0.35 8.32 -2.79
CA ALA A 83 0.40 6.87 -2.76
C ALA A 83 -0.74 6.23 -3.57
N ALA A 84 -1.97 6.74 -3.44
CA ALA A 84 -3.10 6.30 -4.25
C ALA A 84 -2.83 6.49 -5.75
N ARG A 85 -2.28 7.65 -6.16
CA ARG A 85 -1.87 7.92 -7.55
C ARG A 85 -0.71 7.04 -8.01
N ALA A 86 0.19 6.65 -7.12
CA ALA A 86 1.27 5.73 -7.43
C ALA A 86 0.78 4.30 -7.68
N GLY A 87 -0.48 3.99 -7.34
CA GLY A 87 -1.10 2.68 -7.59
C GLY A 87 -1.31 1.84 -6.33
N SER A 88 -1.17 2.43 -5.13
CA SER A 88 -1.51 1.72 -3.90
C SER A 88 -2.99 1.34 -3.85
N THR A 89 -3.25 0.07 -3.55
CA THR A 89 -4.60 -0.52 -3.51
C THR A 89 -5.22 -0.46 -2.11
N PHE A 90 -4.41 -0.22 -1.08
CA PHE A 90 -4.80 0.12 0.28
C PHE A 90 -3.75 1.02 0.92
N ILE A 91 -4.15 1.77 1.95
CA ILE A 91 -3.29 2.67 2.71
C ILE A 91 -3.23 2.22 4.16
N VAL A 92 -2.04 2.29 4.77
CA VAL A 92 -1.78 2.04 6.19
C VAL A 92 -1.17 3.29 6.82
N SER A 93 -1.71 3.68 7.97
CA SER A 93 -1.15 4.73 8.81
C SER A 93 -0.65 4.16 10.14
N PRO A 94 0.25 4.87 10.85
CA PRO A 94 0.65 4.49 12.21
C PRO A 94 -0.37 4.95 13.27
N GLY A 95 -1.41 5.67 12.87
CA GLY A 95 -2.45 6.21 13.72
C GLY A 95 -3.41 7.12 12.95
N ILE A 96 -4.39 7.69 13.64
CA ILE A 96 -5.47 8.47 13.02
C ILE A 96 -5.37 9.96 13.29
N THR A 97 -5.74 10.76 12.28
CA THR A 97 -6.02 12.19 12.41
C THR A 97 -7.28 12.53 11.62
N SER A 98 -7.98 13.61 11.96
CA SER A 98 -9.18 14.03 11.22
C SER A 98 -8.88 14.29 9.75
N GLN A 99 -7.72 14.87 9.44
CA GLN A 99 -7.31 15.13 8.05
C GLN A 99 -7.11 13.84 7.25
N LEU A 100 -6.54 12.79 7.87
CA LEU A 100 -6.35 11.51 7.21
C LEU A 100 -7.68 10.77 7.00
N LEU A 101 -8.60 10.86 7.96
CA LEU A 101 -9.94 10.26 7.84
C LEU A 101 -10.76 10.95 6.73
N GLU A 102 -10.69 12.27 6.59
CA GLU A 102 -11.34 12.98 5.47
C GLU A 102 -10.70 12.60 4.12
N ALA A 103 -9.37 12.54 4.03
CA ALA A 103 -8.70 12.07 2.81
C ALA A 103 -9.11 10.65 2.41
N ALA A 104 -9.20 9.74 3.40
CA ALA A 104 -9.67 8.37 3.17
C ALA A 104 -11.15 8.32 2.77
N LYS A 105 -11.99 9.23 3.26
CA LYS A 105 -13.41 9.33 2.89
C LYS A 105 -13.58 9.75 1.43
N ASP A 106 -12.76 10.66 0.94
CA ASP A 106 -12.84 11.17 -0.44
C ASP A 106 -12.14 10.26 -1.48
N SER A 107 -11.32 9.30 -1.03
CA SER A 107 -10.63 8.35 -1.91
C SER A 107 -11.34 6.99 -2.05
N PRO A 108 -11.33 6.33 -3.23
CA PRO A 108 -11.80 4.94 -3.37
C PRO A 108 -10.82 3.89 -2.80
N VAL A 109 -9.64 4.30 -2.35
CA VAL A 109 -8.63 3.43 -1.73
C VAL A 109 -8.94 3.30 -0.24
N PRO A 110 -9.07 2.07 0.30
CA PRO A 110 -9.36 1.88 1.72
C PRO A 110 -8.16 2.23 2.62
N LEU A 111 -8.47 2.74 3.81
CA LEU A 111 -7.52 3.00 4.89
C LEU A 111 -7.60 1.90 5.96
N LEU A 112 -6.45 1.34 6.33
CA LEU A 112 -6.21 0.57 7.56
C LEU A 112 -5.47 1.51 8.53
N PRO A 113 -6.20 2.15 9.46
CA PRO A 113 -5.63 3.23 10.27
C PRO A 113 -4.55 2.79 11.26
#